data_AF-A0A9X1JMJ6-F1
#
_entry.id   AF-A0A9X1JMJ6-F1
#
_cell.length_a   1.000
_cell.length_b   1.000
_cell.length_c   1.000
_cell.angle_alpha   90.00
_cell.angle_beta   90.00
_cell.angle_gamma   90.00
#
_symmetry.space_group_name_H-M   'P 1'
#
loop_
_entity.id
_entity.type
_entity.pdbx_description
1 polymer ?
#
loop_
_entity_poly.entity_id
_entity_poly.type
_entity_poly.pdbx_seq_one_letter_code
_entity_poly.pdbx_strand_id
1 'polypeptide(L)'
;MVTSKLCIAKYGTPNVQMEYKHMVLWDVPQDINDATPVLPNKIYCNKDLVKPLEEAFNNIIDRGLCDEVKTWDGCFNIRKKRGLKSWSLHSWAIAVDLNAAWNRLGKDPEMSKELVACFTDAGFDWGGDWTRKDGMHFQLKCICR
;
A
#
# COMPACT_ATOMS: atom_id res chain seq x y z
N MET A 1 -4.32 -5.19 12.26
CA MET A 1 -4.94 -4.51 11.10
C MET A 1 -5.52 -3.15 11.44
N VAL A 2 -4.94 -2.13 10.81
CA VAL A 2 -5.49 -0.77 10.80
C VAL A 2 -6.89 -0.76 10.18
N THR A 3 -7.79 0.05 10.73
CA THR A 3 -9.17 0.19 10.26
C THR A 3 -9.49 1.65 9.95
N SER A 4 -10.50 1.88 9.11
CA SER A 4 -10.99 3.24 8.82
C SER A 4 -11.34 4.05 10.08
N LYS A 5 -11.81 3.41 11.15
CA LYS A 5 -12.08 4.09 12.44
C LYS A 5 -10.79 4.63 13.07
N LEU A 6 -9.71 3.85 13.03
CA LEU A 6 -8.40 4.28 13.54
C LEU A 6 -7.82 5.40 12.67
N CYS A 7 -7.97 5.31 11.35
CA CYS A 7 -7.53 6.38 10.44
C CYS A 7 -8.28 7.68 10.68
N ILE A 8 -9.61 7.63 10.88
CA ILE A 8 -10.39 8.82 11.25
C ILE A 8 -9.88 9.42 12.56
N ALA A 9 -9.58 8.59 13.57
CA ALA A 9 -9.10 9.07 14.87
C ALA A 9 -7.71 9.74 14.77
N LYS A 10 -6.83 9.25 13.90
CA LYS A 10 -5.46 9.77 13.75
C LYS A 10 -5.36 10.93 12.74
N TYR A 11 -5.89 10.72 11.54
CA TYR A 11 -5.71 11.62 10.40
C TYR A 11 -6.94 12.49 10.13
N GLY A 12 -8.10 12.15 10.69
CA GLY A 12 -9.38 12.77 10.38
C GLY A 12 -10.11 12.12 9.20
N THR A 13 -11.26 12.68 8.85
CA THR A 13 -12.06 12.26 7.69
C THR A 13 -11.26 12.47 6.39
N PRO A 14 -11.30 11.54 5.43
CA PRO A 14 -10.55 11.69 4.19
C PRO A 14 -11.17 12.81 3.34
N ASN A 15 -10.48 13.94 3.31
CA ASN A 15 -10.84 15.17 2.60
C ASN A 15 -9.57 16.00 2.36
N VAL A 16 -9.73 17.15 1.70
CA VAL A 16 -8.61 18.04 1.35
C VAL A 16 -7.84 18.52 2.59
N GLN A 17 -8.51 18.73 3.73
CA GLN A 17 -7.82 19.14 4.97
C GLN A 17 -6.93 18.02 5.53
N MET A 18 -7.38 16.77 5.48
CA MET A 18 -6.56 15.61 5.85
C MET A 18 -5.34 15.52 4.92
N GLU A 19 -5.55 15.67 3.62
CA GLU A 19 -4.49 15.64 2.63
C GLU A 19 -3.40 16.66 2.92
N TYR A 20 -3.78 17.94 3.09
CA TYR A 20 -2.84 19.03 3.39
C TYR A 20 -1.97 18.74 4.62
N LYS A 21 -2.53 18.11 5.65
CA LYS A 21 -1.83 17.87 6.91
C LYS A 21 -0.93 16.64 6.85
N HIS A 22 -1.40 15.56 6.22
CA HIS A 22 -0.83 14.23 6.40
C HIS A 22 -0.21 13.61 5.14
N MET A 23 -0.50 14.16 3.96
CA MET A 23 0.03 13.65 2.70
C MET A 23 1.33 14.33 2.31
N VAL A 24 2.09 13.66 1.45
CA VAL A 24 3.30 14.15 0.81
C VAL A 24 3.38 13.55 -0.60
N LEU A 25 3.96 14.31 -1.53
CA LEU A 25 4.42 13.75 -2.79
C LEU A 25 5.86 13.25 -2.57
N TRP A 26 5.99 11.97 -2.26
CA TRP A 26 7.29 11.35 -2.03
C TRP A 26 8.00 11.14 -3.37
N ASP A 27 9.24 11.61 -3.46
CA ASP A 27 10.14 11.33 -4.58
C ASP A 27 10.80 9.97 -4.32
N VAL A 28 10.49 8.98 -5.15
CA VAL A 28 10.98 7.62 -4.97
C VAL A 28 12.48 7.61 -5.22
N PRO A 29 13.31 7.04 -4.33
CA PRO A 29 14.74 6.91 -4.53
C PRO A 29 15.11 6.35 -5.90
N GLN A 30 16.18 6.89 -6.50
CA GLN A 30 16.54 6.58 -7.88
C GLN A 30 16.94 5.10 -8.06
N ASP A 31 17.62 4.52 -7.08
CA ASP A 31 17.95 3.11 -7.03
C ASP A 31 16.70 2.21 -7.05
N ILE A 32 15.64 2.58 -6.32
CA ILE A 32 14.35 1.88 -6.38
C ILE A 32 13.71 2.02 -7.76
N ASN A 33 13.68 3.24 -8.34
CA ASN A 33 13.13 3.44 -9.67
C ASN A 33 13.88 2.65 -10.75
N ASP A 34 15.21 2.62 -10.67
CA ASP A 34 16.06 1.90 -11.63
C ASP A 34 15.85 0.38 -11.52
N ALA A 35 15.70 -0.14 -10.31
CA ALA A 35 15.47 -1.56 -10.07
C ALA A 35 14.03 -2.00 -10.36
N THR A 36 13.04 -1.11 -10.22
CA THR A 36 11.61 -1.41 -10.39
C THR A 36 10.90 -0.36 -11.27
N PRO A 37 11.18 -0.34 -12.59
CA PRO A 37 10.73 0.72 -13.49
C PRO A 37 9.21 0.80 -13.71
N VAL A 38 8.46 -0.19 -13.20
CA VAL A 38 6.99 -0.18 -13.20
C VAL A 38 6.41 0.77 -12.14
N LEU A 39 7.22 1.17 -11.16
CA LEU A 39 6.82 2.14 -10.14
C LEU A 39 6.82 3.56 -10.72
N PRO A 40 5.93 4.44 -10.25
CA PRO A 40 6.02 5.85 -10.60
C PRO A 40 7.18 6.52 -9.84
N ASN A 41 7.90 7.42 -10.50
CA ASN A 41 8.99 8.18 -9.89
C ASN A 41 8.55 8.98 -8.65
N LYS A 42 7.26 9.35 -8.56
CA LYS A 42 6.69 10.04 -7.42
C LYS A 42 5.39 9.39 -6.99
N ILE A 43 5.24 9.20 -5.68
CA ILE A 43 4.03 8.60 -5.08
C ILE A 43 3.40 9.61 -4.14
N TYR A 44 2.14 9.96 -4.39
CA TYR A 44 1.36 10.77 -3.46
C TYR A 44 0.78 9.88 -2.36
N CYS A 45 1.35 9.95 -1.17
CA CYS A 45 1.04 9.05 -0.06
C CYS A 45 1.02 9.75 1.30
N ASN A 46 0.60 9.02 2.33
CA ASN A 46 0.72 9.48 3.70
C ASN A 46 2.19 9.56 4.11
N LYS A 47 2.56 10.56 4.91
CA LYS A 47 3.91 10.68 5.49
C LYS A 47 4.32 9.42 6.28
N ASP A 48 3.36 8.77 6.93
CA ASP A 48 3.62 7.53 7.68
C ASP A 48 3.83 6.30 6.79
N LEU A 49 3.44 6.36 5.52
CA LEU A 49 3.66 5.27 4.56
C LEU A 49 5.08 5.27 4.01
N VAL A 50 5.73 6.44 3.92
CA VAL A 50 7.01 6.62 3.21
C VAL A 50 8.08 5.63 3.68
N LYS A 51 8.43 5.65 4.97
CA LYS A 51 9.51 4.78 5.49
C LYS A 51 9.20 3.29 5.34
N PRO A 52 8.02 2.78 5.75
CA PRO A 52 7.68 1.39 5.50
C PRO A 52 7.71 1.01 4.01
N LEU A 53 7.22 1.88 3.13
CA LEU A 53 7.15 1.58 1.70
C LEU A 53 8.53 1.55 1.05
N GLU A 54 9.41 2.48 1.43
CA GLU A 54 10.82 2.47 1.01
C GLU A 54 11.51 1.17 1.47
N GLU A 55 11.33 0.79 2.73
CA GLU A 55 11.87 -0.47 3.27
C GLU A 55 11.32 -1.70 2.53
N ALA A 56 10.02 -1.72 2.19
CA ALA A 56 9.44 -2.82 1.43
C ALA A 56 10.07 -2.96 0.03
N PHE A 57 10.34 -1.84 -0.65
CA PHE A 57 11.01 -1.85 -1.95
C PHE A 57 12.50 -2.21 -1.86
N ASN A 58 13.20 -1.74 -0.84
CA ASN A 58 14.58 -2.17 -0.59
C ASN A 58 14.64 -3.68 -0.34
N ASN A 59 13.72 -4.23 0.45
CA ASN A 59 13.60 -5.67 0.64
C ASN A 59 13.36 -6.43 -0.68
N ILE A 60 12.61 -5.87 -1.62
CA ILE A 60 12.41 -6.47 -2.96
C ILE A 60 13.72 -6.52 -3.73
N ILE A 61 14.49 -5.43 -3.72
CA ILE A 61 15.79 -5.34 -4.40
C ILE A 61 16.78 -6.31 -3.78
N ASP A 62 16.93 -6.28 -2.46
CA ASP A 62 17.88 -7.11 -1.72
C ASP A 62 17.62 -8.60 -1.88
N ARG A 63 16.36 -9.00 -2.08
CA ARG A 63 15.95 -10.39 -2.29
C ARG A 63 15.91 -10.79 -3.77
N GLY A 64 16.20 -9.87 -4.69
CA GLY A 64 16.20 -10.14 -6.14
C GLY A 64 14.81 -10.41 -6.71
N LEU A 65 13.77 -9.77 -6.17
CA LEU A 65 12.36 -10.01 -6.52
C LEU A 65 11.76 -8.93 -7.42
N CYS A 66 12.59 -8.03 -7.99
CA CYS A 66 12.11 -6.90 -8.79
C CYS A 66 11.21 -7.32 -9.96
N ASP A 67 11.53 -8.42 -10.64
CA ASP A 67 10.76 -8.96 -11.78
C ASP A 67 9.36 -9.47 -11.37
N GLU A 68 9.13 -9.69 -10.07
CA GLU A 68 7.81 -10.08 -9.58
C GLU A 68 6.85 -8.89 -9.42
N VAL A 69 7.38 -7.66 -9.35
CA VAL A 69 6.56 -6.44 -9.35
C VAL A 69 6.25 -6.09 -10.80
N LYS A 70 5.06 -6.48 -11.26
CA LYS A 70 4.60 -6.32 -12.65
C LYS A 70 3.87 -5.00 -12.86
N THR A 71 3.09 -4.56 -11.87
CA THR A 71 2.28 -3.33 -11.97
C THR A 71 2.16 -2.63 -10.62
N TRP A 72 2.18 -1.30 -10.68
CA TRP A 72 1.72 -0.42 -9.61
C TRP A 72 0.28 0.02 -9.89
N ASP A 73 -0.66 -0.44 -9.06
CA ASP A 73 -2.10 -0.28 -9.31
C ASP A 73 -2.74 0.82 -8.43
N GLY A 74 -1.95 1.46 -7.57
CA GLY A 74 -2.29 2.73 -6.96
C GLY A 74 -2.06 2.79 -5.45
N CYS A 75 -2.17 3.99 -4.89
CA CYS A 75 -1.98 4.27 -3.47
C CYS A 75 -3.10 5.14 -2.88
N PHE A 76 -3.48 6.22 -3.57
CA PHE A 76 -4.46 7.18 -3.07
C PHE A 76 -5.76 7.19 -3.88
N ASN A 77 -6.90 7.03 -3.19
CA ASN A 77 -8.24 7.20 -3.75
C ASN A 77 -9.27 7.39 -2.62
N ILE A 78 -9.83 8.60 -2.49
CA ILE A 78 -10.88 8.89 -1.50
C ILE A 78 -12.18 8.21 -1.94
N ARG A 79 -12.48 7.07 -1.32
CA ARG A 79 -13.72 6.33 -1.61
C ARG A 79 -14.16 5.45 -0.46
N LYS A 80 -15.47 5.23 -0.38
CA LYS A 80 -16.02 4.14 0.42
C LYS A 80 -15.68 2.79 -0.21
N LYS A 81 -15.57 1.76 0.61
CA LYS A 81 -15.46 0.39 0.12
C LYS A 81 -16.77 0.00 -0.59
N ARG A 82 -16.66 -0.63 -1.76
CA ARG A 82 -17.84 -0.99 -2.57
C ARG A 82 -18.79 -1.89 -1.76
N GLY A 83 -20.05 -1.46 -1.64
CA GLY A 83 -21.07 -2.17 -0.87
C GLY A 83 -20.98 -2.01 0.66
N LEU A 84 -20.04 -1.20 1.16
CA LEU A 84 -19.87 -0.94 2.60
C LEU A 84 -19.94 0.56 2.91
N LYS A 85 -20.29 0.89 4.15
CA LYS A 85 -20.31 2.29 4.64
C LYS A 85 -18.94 2.83 5.05
N SER A 86 -17.96 1.95 5.30
CA SER A 86 -16.61 2.32 5.74
C SER A 86 -15.72 2.78 4.58
N TRP A 87 -14.83 3.72 4.87
CA TRP A 87 -13.82 4.19 3.93
C TRP A 87 -12.78 3.11 3.60
N SER A 88 -12.27 3.15 2.38
CA SER A 88 -11.08 2.41 1.98
C SER A 88 -9.84 2.99 2.67
N LEU A 89 -8.82 2.18 2.97
CA LEU A 89 -7.57 2.70 3.51
C LEU A 89 -6.76 3.51 2.48
N HIS A 90 -6.99 3.28 1.19
CA HIS A 90 -6.51 4.17 0.12
C HIS A 90 -7.01 5.61 0.26
N SER A 91 -8.08 5.85 1.04
CA SER A 91 -8.57 7.22 1.30
C SER A 91 -7.60 8.04 2.16
N TRP A 92 -6.65 7.38 2.84
CA TRP A 92 -5.58 8.01 3.61
C TRP A 92 -4.19 7.71 3.05
N ALA A 93 -4.11 7.05 1.89
CA ALA A 93 -2.87 6.62 1.24
C ALA A 93 -1.86 5.96 2.19
N ILE A 94 -2.37 5.03 3.00
CA ILE A 94 -1.59 4.12 3.85
C ILE A 94 -1.67 2.66 3.35
N ALA A 95 -2.10 2.51 2.10
CA ALA A 95 -2.27 1.24 1.41
C ALA A 95 -1.82 1.39 -0.04
N VAL A 96 -1.36 0.29 -0.62
CA VAL A 96 -0.88 0.20 -2.00
C VAL A 96 -1.41 -1.08 -2.63
N ASP A 97 -1.69 -1.01 -3.93
CA ASP A 97 -2.08 -2.17 -4.73
C ASP A 97 -0.95 -2.51 -5.72
N LEU A 98 -0.58 -3.78 -5.79
CA LEU A 98 0.39 -4.33 -6.75
C LEU A 98 -0.19 -5.52 -7.51
N ASN A 99 0.22 -5.69 -8.76
CA ASN A 99 -0.10 -6.86 -9.57
C ASN A 99 -1.62 -7.18 -9.62
N ALA A 100 -2.46 -6.15 -9.67
CA ALA A 100 -3.91 -6.26 -9.49
C ALA A 100 -4.58 -7.18 -10.53
N ALA A 101 -4.04 -7.23 -11.75
CA ALA A 101 -4.58 -8.08 -12.81
C ALA A 101 -4.58 -9.58 -12.44
N TRP A 102 -3.59 -10.02 -11.65
CA TRP A 102 -3.40 -11.39 -11.17
C TRP A 102 -3.94 -11.61 -9.76
N ASN A 103 -4.04 -10.56 -8.95
CA ASN A 103 -4.37 -10.68 -7.52
C ASN A 103 -5.71 -10.03 -7.15
N ARG A 104 -6.73 -10.30 -7.97
CA ARG A 104 -8.03 -9.64 -7.89
C ARG A 104 -8.78 -9.97 -6.60
N LEU A 105 -9.51 -8.98 -6.07
CA LEU A 105 -10.40 -9.13 -4.93
C LEU A 105 -11.38 -10.32 -5.07
N GLY A 106 -11.37 -11.20 -4.07
CA GLY A 106 -12.21 -12.39 -3.96
C GLY A 106 -11.76 -13.57 -4.82
N LYS A 107 -10.54 -13.52 -5.38
CA LYS A 107 -9.89 -14.63 -6.06
C LYS A 107 -8.71 -15.13 -5.24
N ASP A 108 -8.24 -16.33 -5.55
CA ASP A 108 -7.02 -16.85 -4.97
C ASP A 108 -5.82 -16.02 -5.47
N PRO A 109 -5.02 -15.43 -4.58
CA PRO A 109 -3.84 -14.66 -4.97
C PRO A 109 -2.78 -15.56 -5.61
N GLU A 110 -2.10 -15.00 -6.60
CA GLU A 110 -0.92 -15.61 -7.25
C GLU A 110 0.39 -14.98 -6.76
N MET A 111 0.32 -13.95 -5.92
CA MET A 111 1.50 -13.27 -5.38
C MET A 111 2.35 -14.24 -4.55
N SER A 112 3.67 -14.25 -4.81
CA SER A 112 4.60 -15.12 -4.10
C SER A 112 4.66 -14.77 -2.61
N LYS A 113 5.03 -15.75 -1.79
CA LYS A 113 5.18 -15.53 -0.35
C LYS A 113 6.38 -14.64 -0.05
N GLU A 114 7.40 -14.74 -0.90
CA GLU A 114 8.65 -14.01 -0.83
C GLU A 114 8.42 -12.52 -1.08
N LEU A 115 7.64 -12.16 -2.11
CA LEU A 115 7.23 -10.78 -2.37
C LEU A 115 6.33 -10.23 -1.26
N VAL A 116 5.37 -11.03 -0.78
CA VAL A 116 4.54 -10.66 0.37
C VAL A 116 5.40 -10.39 1.61
N ALA A 117 6.43 -11.22 1.85
CA ALA A 117 7.32 -11.08 2.99
C ALA A 117 8.08 -9.74 2.97
N CYS A 118 8.50 -9.23 1.82
CA CYS A 118 9.13 -7.90 1.71
C CYS A 118 8.28 -6.79 2.32
N PHE A 119 6.96 -6.86 2.12
CA PHE A 119 6.01 -5.92 2.70
C PHE A 119 5.73 -6.22 4.18
N THR A 120 5.47 -7.48 4.53
CA THR A 120 5.12 -7.80 5.92
C THR A 120 6.26 -7.55 6.90
N ASP A 121 7.50 -7.78 6.48
CA ASP A 121 8.71 -7.50 7.25
C ASP A 121 8.92 -5.99 7.43
N ALA A 122 8.50 -5.19 6.44
CA ALA A 122 8.50 -3.73 6.49
C ALA A 122 7.31 -3.11 7.26
N GLY A 123 6.44 -3.93 7.87
CA GLY A 123 5.35 -3.45 8.71
C GLY A 123 3.99 -3.31 8.00
N PHE A 124 3.75 -4.08 6.95
CA PHE A 124 2.44 -4.18 6.29
C PHE A 124 1.64 -5.42 6.75
N ASP A 125 0.32 -5.31 6.66
CA ASP A 125 -0.59 -6.45 6.58
C ASP A 125 -0.91 -6.67 5.08
N TRP A 126 -1.04 -7.93 4.67
CA TRP A 126 -1.43 -8.30 3.30
C TRP A 126 -2.90 -8.74 3.22
N GLY A 127 -3.61 -8.31 2.18
CA GLY A 127 -5.02 -8.62 1.95
C GLY A 127 -5.29 -10.06 1.52
N GLY A 128 -4.28 -10.77 1.01
CA GLY A 128 -4.40 -12.17 0.58
C GLY A 128 -4.74 -13.14 1.71
N ASP A 129 -4.44 -12.79 2.95
CA ASP A 129 -4.71 -13.61 4.14
C ASP A 129 -6.13 -13.43 4.71
N TRP A 130 -6.92 -12.51 4.16
CA TRP A 130 -8.26 -12.22 4.69
C TRP A 130 -9.30 -13.22 4.21
N THR A 131 -10.39 -13.36 4.96
CA THR A 131 -11.52 -14.24 4.58
C THR A 131 -12.04 -13.94 3.17
N ARG A 132 -12.20 -12.64 2.85
CA ARG A 132 -12.37 -12.19 1.46
C ARG A 132 -11.02 -11.69 0.99
N LYS A 133 -10.28 -12.58 0.32
CA LYS A 133 -8.92 -12.32 -0.15
C LYS A 133 -8.86 -11.08 -1.03
N ASP A 134 -7.85 -10.26 -0.81
CA ASP A 134 -7.53 -9.09 -1.62
C ASP A 134 -6.02 -9.10 -1.90
N GLY A 135 -5.59 -9.98 -2.80
CA GLY A 135 -4.18 -10.33 -2.95
C GLY A 135 -3.29 -9.20 -3.48
N MET A 136 -3.88 -8.18 -4.10
CA MET A 136 -3.16 -7.00 -4.58
C MET A 136 -2.85 -6.02 -3.46
N HIS A 137 -3.62 -6.07 -2.37
CA HIS A 137 -3.69 -5.00 -1.37
C HIS A 137 -2.69 -5.22 -0.24
N PHE A 138 -1.85 -4.22 -0.02
CA PHE A 138 -1.01 -4.08 1.17
C PHE A 138 -1.39 -2.82 1.93
N GLN A 139 -1.41 -2.88 3.25
CA GLN A 139 -1.66 -1.72 4.10
C GLN A 139 -0.75 -1.69 5.31
N LEU A 140 -0.47 -0.50 5.85
CA LEU A 140 0.24 -0.42 7.12
C LEU A 140 -0.46 -1.27 8.21
N LYS A 141 0.33 -2.09 8.88
CA LYS A 141 -0.12 -2.98 9.97
C LYS A 141 -0.48 -2.21 11.23
N CYS A 142 0.27 -1.14 11.50
CA CYS A 142 0.03 -0.21 12.59
C CYS A 142 0.17 1.24 12.09
N ILE A 143 -0.55 2.13 12.77
CA ILE A 143 -0.34 3.58 12.66
C ILE A 143 -0.02 4.04 14.08
N CYS A 144 1.25 4.33 14.35
CA CYS A 144 1.68 4.79 15.67
C CYS A 144 0.95 6.09 16.03
N ARG A 145 0.60 6.29 17.30
CA ARG A 145 0.02 7.55 17.76
C ARG A 145 1.05 8.67 17.72
#